data_AF-A0A6A8LTB6-F1
#
_entry.id   AF-A0A6A8LTB6-F1
#
_cell.length_a   1.000
_cell.length_b   1.000
_cell.length_c   1.000
_cell.angle_alpha   90.00
_cell.angle_beta   90.00
_cell.angle_gamma   90.00
#
_symmetry.space_group_name_H-M   'P 1'
#
loop_
_entity.id
_entity.type
_entity.pdbx_description
1 polymer ?
#
loop_
_entity_poly.entity_id
_entity_poly.type
_entity_poly.pdbx_seq_one_letter_code
_entity_poly.pdbx_strand_id
1 'polypeptide(L)' 'MPKIYFQKMTPNGYKQIEDEIEQLKLDRPAKIKQLQEARALGDLSENAEYSAAKRDLRHLESRLRYL' A
#
# COMPACT_ATOMS: atom_id res chain seq x y z
N MET A 1 4.70 -20.09 -20.86
CA MET A 1 4.67 -19.84 -19.41
C MET A 1 5.86 -18.96 -19.05
N PRO A 2 5.70 -17.90 -18.24
CA PRO A 2 6.83 -17.07 -17.82
C PRO A 2 7.80 -17.94 -17.00
N LYS A 3 9.11 -17.81 -17.25
CA LYS A 3 10.13 -18.47 -16.44
C LYS A 3 10.18 -17.78 -15.08
N ILE A 4 9.78 -18.49 -14.03
CA ILE A 4 9.88 -18.02 -12.65
C ILE A 4 11.31 -18.31 -12.18
N TYR A 5 12.08 -17.25 -11.93
CA TYR A 5 13.45 -17.36 -11.42
C TYR A 5 13.41 -17.19 -9.90
N PHE A 6 13.61 -18.29 -9.17
CA PHE A 6 13.78 -18.23 -7.73
C PHE A 6 15.22 -17.81 -7.41
N GLN A 7 15.42 -16.53 -7.09
CA GLN A 7 16.68 -16.11 -6.49
C GLN A 7 16.72 -16.60 -5.05
N LYS A 8 17.85 -17.22 -4.66
CA LYS A 8 18.08 -17.62 -3.28
C LYS A 8 18.07 -16.38 -2.40
N MET A 9 17.11 -16.33 -1.49
CA MET A 9 16.99 -15.26 -0.50
C MET A 9 17.55 -15.74 0.84
N THR A 10 18.17 -14.83 1.59
CA THR A 10 18.59 -15.14 2.96
C THR A 10 17.37 -15.22 3.87
N PRO A 11 17.40 -16.03 4.94
CA PRO A 11 16.31 -16.09 5.91
C PRO A 11 15.97 -14.72 6.51
N ASN A 12 16.99 -13.89 6.74
CA ASN A 12 16.81 -12.52 7.22
C ASN A 12 16.08 -11.63 6.21
N GLY A 13 16.45 -11.70 4.92
CA GLY A 13 15.78 -10.92 3.87
C GLY A 13 14.32 -11.34 3.68
N TYR A 14 14.04 -12.64 3.78
CA TYR A 14 12.66 -13.14 3.74
C TYR A 14 11.83 -12.60 4.91
N LYS A 15 12.37 -12.67 6.13
CA LYS A 15 11.70 -12.15 7.32
C LYS A 15 11.40 -10.65 7.21
N GLN A 16 12.34 -9.85 6.69
CA GLN A 16 12.12 -8.42 6.47
C GLN A 16 10.96 -8.14 5.51
N ILE A 17 10.82 -8.96 4.46
CA ILE A 17 9.71 -8.84 3.50
C ILE A 17 8.39 -9.26 4.16
N GLU A 18 8.38 -10.34 4.94
CA GLU A 18 7.19 -10.74 5.70
C GLU A 18 6.76 -9.65 6.69
N ASP A 19 7.69 -9.12 7.47
CA ASP A 19 7.44 -8.04 8.44
C ASP A 19 6.89 -6.80 7.70
N GLU A 20 7.44 -6.43 6.54
CA GLU A 20 6.96 -5.31 5.73
C GLU A 20 5.53 -5.56 5.20
N ILE A 21 5.24 -6.77 4.70
CA ILE A 21 3.89 -7.15 4.25
C ILE A 21 2.88 -7.04 5.40
N GLU A 22 3.24 -7.50 6.60
CA GLU A 22 2.37 -7.39 7.77
C GLU A 22 2.11 -5.93 8.15
N GLN A 23 3.14 -5.08 8.19
CA GLN A 23 2.96 -3.65 8.46
C GLN A 23 2.05 -2.99 7.42
N LEU A 24 2.28 -3.24 6.13
CA LEU A 24 1.44 -2.68 5.06
C LEU A 24 -0.02 -3.14 5.16
N LYS A 25 -0.26 -4.38 5.58
CA LYS A 25 -1.62 -4.91 5.82
C LYS A 25 -2.28 -4.23 7.02
N LEU A 26 -1.55 -3.96 8.09
CA LEU A 26 -2.04 -3.24 9.27
C LEU A 26 -2.38 -1.78 8.96
N ASP A 27 -1.60 -1.13 8.09
CA ASP A 27 -1.79 0.27 7.70
C ASP A 27 -2.93 0.47 6.69
N ARG A 28 -3.22 -0.55 5.87
CA ARG A 28 -4.20 -0.46 4.78
C ARG A 28 -5.59 0.00 5.23
N PRO A 29 -6.21 -0.53 6.31
CA PRO A 29 -7.51 -0.06 6.79
C PRO A 29 -7.49 1.42 7.18
N ALA A 30 -6.42 1.90 7.83
CA ALA A 30 -6.30 3.30 8.23
C ALA A 30 -6.25 4.23 7.00
N LYS A 31 -5.49 3.86 5.97
CA LYS A 31 -5.41 4.60 4.70
C LYS A 31 -6.75 4.64 3.96
N ILE A 32 -7.50 3.54 3.97
CA ILE A 32 -8.86 3.49 3.39
C ILE A 32 -9.80 4.43 4.16
N LYS A 33 -9.73 4.44 5.49
CA LYS A 33 -10.54 5.32 6.33
C LYS A 33 -10.23 6.80 6.05
N GLN A 34 -8.95 7.15 5.96
CA GLN A 34 -8.50 8.50 5.59
C GLN A 34 -9.05 8.93 4.22
N LEU A 35 -9.02 8.03 3.23
CA LEU A 35 -9.59 8.31 1.92
C LEU A 35 -11.11 8.53 1.97
N GLN A 36 -11.82 7.72 2.77
CA GLN A 36 -13.27 7.85 2.95
C GLN A 36 -13.64 9.16 3.65
N GLU A 37 -12.91 9.53 4.71
CA GLU A 37 -13.09 10.79 5.44
C GLU A 37 -12.83 11.98 4.52
N ALA A 38 -11.70 11.97 3.80
CA ALA A 38 -11.39 13.02 2.84
C ALA A 38 -12.47 13.11 1.74
N ARG A 39 -12.98 11.98 1.24
CA ARG A 39 -14.06 11.96 0.23
C ARG A 39 -15.34 12.62 0.73
N ALA A 40 -15.59 12.64 2.03
CA ALA A 40 -16.78 13.25 2.62
C ALA A 40 -16.69 14.79 2.74
N LEU A 41 -15.50 15.38 2.59
CA LEU A 41 -15.23 16.81 2.85
C LEU A 41 -15.56 17.76 1.68
N GLY A 42 -16.31 17.34 0.66
CA GLY A 42 -16.80 18.22 -0.41
C GLY A 42 -16.43 17.75 -1.81
N ASP A 43 -16.22 18.69 -2.74
CA ASP A 43 -15.93 18.38 -4.13
C ASP A 43 -14.55 17.71 -4.28
N LEU A 44 -14.52 16.56 -4.95
CA LEU A 44 -13.33 15.73 -5.13
C LEU A 44 -12.27 16.39 -6.01
N SER A 45 -12.67 17.29 -6.90
CA SER A 45 -11.77 17.98 -7.82
C SER A 45 -10.92 19.04 -7.13
N GLU A 46 -11.45 19.66 -6.07
CA GLU A 46 -10.77 20.71 -5.30
C GLU A 46 -10.15 20.17 -4.00
N ASN A 47 -10.55 18.98 -3.57
CA ASN A 47 -10.09 18.37 -2.33
C ASN A 47 -8.67 17.80 -2.45
N ALA A 48 -7.70 18.61 -2.02
CA ALA A 48 -6.29 18.23 -1.97
C ALA A 48 -6.03 17.04 -1.02
N GLU A 49 -6.76 16.94 0.09
CA GLU A 49 -6.63 15.84 1.06
C GLU A 49 -7.07 14.51 0.44
N TYR A 50 -8.17 14.51 -0.33
CA TYR A 50 -8.64 13.33 -1.05
C TYR A 50 -7.61 12.87 -2.09
N SER A 51 -7.04 13.81 -2.83
CA SER A 51 -6.00 13.52 -3.82
C SER A 51 -4.72 12.95 -3.18
N ALA A 52 -4.33 13.46 -2.00
CA ALA A 52 -3.21 12.95 -1.22
C ALA A 52 -3.50 11.54 -0.67
N ALA A 53 -4.62 11.36 0.03
CA ALA A 53 -5.04 10.07 0.60
C ALA A 53 -5.16 8.98 -0.48
N LYS A 54 -5.64 9.33 -1.68
CA LYS A 54 -5.74 8.43 -2.82
C LYS A 54 -4.36 8.00 -3.32
N ARG A 55 -3.40 8.93 -3.41
CA ARG A 55 -2.01 8.61 -3.78
C ARG A 55 -1.38 7.68 -2.75
N ASP A 56 -1.53 7.97 -1.47
CA ASP A 56 -0.93 7.19 -0.39
C ASP A 56 -1.45 5.75 -0.37
N LEU A 57 -2.77 5.57 -0.50
CA LEU A 57 -3.36 4.23 -0.62
C LEU A 57 -2.82 3.49 -1.84
N ARG A 58 -2.71 4.16 -3.00
CA ARG A 58 -2.18 3.55 -4.22
C ARG A 58 -0.71 3.16 -4.08
N HIS A 59 0.10 3.95 -3.39
CA HIS A 59 1.50 3.62 -3.11
C HIS A 59 1.62 2.37 -2.24
N LEU A 60 0.81 2.30 -1.16
CA LEU A 60 0.75 1.12 -0.29
C LEU A 60 0.35 -0.14 -1.08
N GLU A 61 -0.72 -0.06 -1.88
CA GLU A 61 -1.19 -1.20 -2.67
C GLU A 61 -0.19 -1.61 -3.76
N SER A 62 0.53 -0.65 -4.34
CA SER A 62 1.58 -0.94 -5.31
C SER A 62 2.77 -1.65 -4.65
N ARG A 63 3.15 -1.27 -3.44
CA ARG A 63 4.22 -1.93 -2.69
C ARG A 63 3.82 -3.36 -2.32
N LEU A 64 2.61 -3.54 -1.80
CA LEU A 64 2.08 -4.86 -1.43
C LEU A 64 1.97 -5.81 -2.63
N ARG A 65 1.71 -5.29 -3.84
CA ARG A 65 1.69 -6.10 -5.07
C ARG A 65 3.09 -6.48 -5.56
N TYR A 66 4.09 -5.66 -5.26
CA TYR A 66 5.46 -5.86 -5.68
C TYR A 66 6.20 -6.88 -4.81
N LEU A 67 5.92 -6.84 -3.49
CA LEU A 67 6.39 -7.82 -2.51
C LEU A 67 5.66 -9.16 -2.68
#